data_AF-A0A326GT53-F1
#
_entry.id   AF-A0A326GT53-F1
#
_cell.length_a   1.000
_cell.length_b   1.000
_cell.length_c   1.000
_cell.angle_alpha   90.00
_cell.angle_beta   90.00
_cell.angle_gamma   90.00
#
_symmetry.space_group_name_H-M   'P 1'
#
loop_
_entity.id
_entity.type
_entity.pdbx_description
1 polymer ?
#
loop_
_entity_poly.entity_id
_entity_poly.type
_entity_poly.pdbx_seq_one_letter_code
_entity_poly.pdbx_strand_id
1 'polypeptide(L)'
;MSSILLRFAAAFSLLTAAPVWGQAAPKPTTPIADLPAGEADPALWVVKDKDTTIYLFGTIHVLKPGLSWFDEAVRSAFDKSNEVVLEIPMPTQEQAQAAVMKSAVNVTGPKLSEKLPEAERPAYAKAVADAGLPAGALEQLDPWFAASTLTLVTLQKQGYDPASGAEQAISQAAKAAGKPVTGLETLEQQFGFFDSLSDAAQVTFLTETIKELPTAGQSIDKMVDQWRRGDPDALAATMNEEMTVSPELKRVLLTDRNARWAKWIEERMKRPGTVFVAVGAGHLAGSGSVQDALKRYKLRATRVKY
;
A
#
# COMPACT_ATOMS: atom_id res chain seq x y z
N MET A 1 2.90 -5.35 -24.05
CA MET A 1 2.82 -6.13 -22.80
C MET A 1 2.93 -5.11 -21.68
N SER A 2 1.82 -4.83 -20.99
CA SER A 2 1.80 -3.93 -19.82
C SER A 2 2.20 -4.72 -18.57
N SER A 3 2.94 -4.11 -17.65
CA SER A 3 3.67 -4.85 -16.61
C SER A 3 4.20 -3.97 -15.46
N ILE A 4 3.90 -4.13 -14.15
CA ILE A 4 2.85 -4.88 -13.42
C ILE A 4 2.73 -4.48 -11.91
N LEU A 5 3.56 -3.57 -11.42
CA LEU A 5 4.17 -3.61 -10.09
C LEU A 5 4.14 -2.29 -9.30
N LEU A 6 3.95 -1.17 -9.98
CA LEU A 6 3.72 0.16 -9.37
C LEU A 6 2.62 0.13 -8.28
N ARG A 7 1.65 -0.79 -8.42
CA ARG A 7 0.50 -0.97 -7.51
C ARG A 7 0.88 -1.50 -6.12
N PHE A 8 2.05 -2.14 -5.95
CA PHE A 8 2.57 -2.57 -4.64
C PHE A 8 3.61 -1.62 -4.06
N ALA A 9 4.36 -0.91 -4.91
CA ALA A 9 5.31 0.11 -4.51
C ALA A 9 4.66 1.26 -3.71
N ALA A 10 3.41 1.61 -4.03
CA ALA A 10 2.62 2.57 -3.26
C ALA A 10 2.31 2.10 -1.82
N ALA A 11 2.21 0.79 -1.56
CA ALA A 11 1.93 0.25 -0.23
C ALA A 11 3.08 0.44 0.78
N PHE A 12 4.28 0.73 0.28
CA PHE A 12 5.47 0.95 1.08
C PHE A 12 5.69 2.43 1.48
N SER A 13 4.88 3.32 0.96
CA SER A 13 5.23 4.74 0.81
C SER A 13 5.03 5.63 2.04
N LEU A 14 4.60 5.08 3.17
CA LEU A 14 4.28 5.83 4.39
C LEU A 14 5.52 6.25 5.23
N LEU A 15 6.74 5.97 4.76
CA LEU A 15 7.93 5.85 5.62
C LEU A 15 9.14 6.72 5.27
N THR A 16 9.10 7.51 4.18
CA THR A 16 10.24 8.35 3.74
C THR A 16 9.91 9.84 3.63
N ALA A 17 8.75 10.28 4.14
CA ALA A 17 8.31 11.67 4.10
C ALA A 17 8.98 12.57 5.16
N ALA A 18 10.32 12.66 5.14
CA ALA A 18 11.11 13.69 5.82
C ALA A 18 12.44 13.95 5.06
N PRO A 19 12.95 15.19 5.04
CA PRO A 19 13.79 15.64 3.92
C PRO A 19 15.27 15.29 4.07
N VAL A 20 15.75 14.31 3.31
CA VAL A 20 17.20 14.16 3.01
C VAL A 20 17.65 15.16 1.94
N TRP A 21 16.72 15.70 1.15
CA TRP A 21 16.97 16.79 0.21
C TRP A 21 16.13 18.01 0.57
N GLY A 22 16.79 19.05 1.08
CA GLY A 22 16.16 20.29 1.56
C GLY A 22 15.66 21.21 0.45
N GLN A 23 14.73 20.75 -0.37
CA GLN A 23 13.94 21.60 -1.25
C GLN A 23 12.46 21.40 -0.95
N ALA A 24 11.77 22.51 -0.64
CA ALA A 24 10.32 22.52 -0.59
C ALA A 24 9.79 22.15 -1.99
N ALA A 25 8.89 21.17 -2.07
CA ALA A 25 8.29 20.78 -3.34
C ALA A 25 7.65 22.01 -4.01
N PRO A 26 7.92 22.27 -5.31
CA PRO A 26 7.31 23.38 -6.00
C PRO A 26 5.78 23.18 -6.04
N LYS A 27 5.02 24.21 -5.66
CA LYS A 27 3.56 24.18 -5.81
C LYS A 27 3.20 23.93 -7.28
N PRO A 28 2.33 22.95 -7.60
CA PRO A 28 1.89 22.74 -8.96
C PRO A 28 1.21 24.01 -9.51
N THR A 29 1.69 24.49 -10.65
CA THR A 29 1.12 25.66 -11.37
C THR A 29 0.25 25.27 -12.56
N THR A 30 0.14 23.96 -12.85
CA THR A 30 -0.75 23.42 -13.88
C THR A 30 -2.15 23.24 -13.31
N PRO A 31 -3.22 23.66 -14.02
CA PRO A 31 -4.59 23.30 -13.66
C PRO A 31 -4.73 21.78 -13.57
N ILE A 32 -5.13 21.31 -12.39
CA ILE A 32 -5.38 19.89 -12.14
C ILE A 32 -6.62 19.50 -12.95
N ALA A 33 -6.60 18.35 -13.62
CA ALA A 33 -7.84 17.74 -14.08
C ALA A 33 -8.60 17.27 -12.83
N ASP A 34 -9.57 18.06 -12.38
CA ASP A 34 -10.30 17.82 -11.14
C ASP A 34 -10.96 16.44 -11.17
N LEU A 35 -10.39 15.49 -10.40
CA LEU A 35 -11.21 14.44 -9.82
C LEU A 35 -12.25 15.17 -8.95
N PRO A 36 -13.57 14.94 -9.13
CA PRO A 36 -14.55 15.71 -8.40
C PRO A 36 -14.32 15.60 -6.90
N ALA A 37 -14.22 16.74 -6.22
CA ALA A 37 -14.47 16.79 -4.79
C ALA A 37 -15.89 16.24 -4.57
N GLY A 38 -15.97 15.09 -3.95
CA GLY A 38 -17.18 14.30 -3.89
C GLY A 38 -17.04 13.17 -2.88
N GLU A 39 -18.19 12.71 -2.42
CA GLU A 39 -18.33 11.58 -1.51
C GLU A 39 -17.80 10.30 -2.16
N ALA A 40 -17.38 9.37 -1.32
CA ALA A 40 -16.83 8.09 -1.71
C ALA A 40 -17.35 7.02 -0.75
N ASP A 41 -17.73 5.87 -1.31
CA ASP A 41 -18.30 4.74 -0.57
C ASP A 41 -17.38 3.51 -0.69
N PRO A 42 -16.15 3.51 -0.15
CA PRO A 42 -15.25 2.39 -0.36
C PRO A 42 -15.76 1.08 0.21
N ALA A 43 -15.23 -0.01 -0.33
CA ALA A 43 -15.70 -1.33 0.06
C ALA A 43 -15.39 -1.64 1.53
N LEU A 44 -16.46 -1.84 2.30
CA LEU A 44 -16.44 -2.21 3.71
C LEU A 44 -17.13 -3.57 3.89
N TRP A 45 -16.48 -4.49 4.59
CA TRP A 45 -17.04 -5.79 4.94
C TRP A 45 -17.14 -5.95 6.45
N VAL A 46 -17.98 -6.89 6.89
CA VAL A 46 -18.11 -7.27 8.29
C VAL A 46 -18.08 -8.79 8.44
N VAL A 47 -17.29 -9.27 9.39
CA VAL A 47 -17.31 -10.63 9.95
C VAL A 47 -17.90 -10.51 11.35
N LYS A 48 -18.88 -11.36 11.71
CA LYS A 48 -19.52 -11.28 13.03
C LYS A 48 -20.04 -12.62 13.51
N ASP A 49 -20.16 -12.76 14.83
CA ASP A 49 -20.86 -13.85 15.49
C ASP A 49 -21.86 -13.32 16.53
N LYS A 50 -21.92 -13.91 17.73
CA LYS A 50 -22.83 -13.55 18.82
C LYS A 50 -22.39 -12.29 19.58
N ASP A 51 -21.09 -12.11 19.78
CA ASP A 51 -20.53 -11.06 20.66
C ASP A 51 -19.31 -10.33 20.07
N THR A 52 -18.81 -10.79 18.92
CA THR A 52 -17.67 -10.22 18.23
C THR A 52 -18.06 -9.70 16.84
N THR A 53 -17.57 -8.51 16.49
CA THR A 53 -17.78 -7.86 15.18
C THR A 53 -16.46 -7.30 14.68
N ILE A 54 -16.01 -7.74 13.52
CA ILE A 54 -14.77 -7.29 12.89
C ILE A 54 -15.14 -6.68 11.54
N TYR A 55 -14.96 -5.36 11.43
CA TYR A 55 -15.03 -4.66 10.15
C TYR A 55 -13.70 -4.81 9.41
N LEU A 56 -13.77 -5.08 8.10
CA LEU A 56 -12.62 -5.11 7.21
C LEU A 56 -12.79 -3.96 6.20
N PHE A 57 -11.87 -3.00 6.21
CA PHE A 57 -11.88 -1.84 5.35
C PHE A 57 -10.66 -1.85 4.43
N GLY A 58 -10.87 -1.58 3.13
CA GLY A 58 -9.81 -1.51 2.14
C GLY A 58 -9.23 -0.11 2.07
N THR A 59 -7.92 0.07 2.27
CA THR A 59 -7.24 1.36 2.23
C THR A 59 -6.52 1.63 0.91
N ILE A 60 -6.27 2.91 0.63
CA ILE A 60 -5.33 3.37 -0.41
C ILE A 60 -4.28 4.26 0.29
N HIS A 61 -3.02 3.87 0.16
CA HIS A 61 -1.89 4.43 0.92
C HIS A 61 -1.47 5.84 0.51
N VAL A 62 -1.79 6.25 -0.72
CA VAL A 62 -1.52 7.60 -1.25
C VAL A 62 -2.79 8.11 -1.93
N LEU A 63 -3.30 9.25 -1.48
CA LEU A 63 -4.48 9.90 -2.05
C LEU A 63 -4.14 11.34 -2.43
N LYS A 64 -4.90 11.92 -3.35
CA LYS A 64 -4.90 13.37 -3.55
C LYS A 64 -5.63 14.02 -2.36
N PRO A 65 -5.16 15.15 -1.81
CA PRO A 65 -5.88 15.86 -0.75
C PRO A 65 -7.30 16.24 -1.16
N GLY A 66 -8.25 16.23 -0.21
CA GLY A 66 -9.63 16.71 -0.40
C GLY A 66 -10.67 15.67 -0.82
N LEU A 67 -10.30 14.39 -0.99
CA LEU A 67 -11.26 13.29 -1.17
C LEU A 67 -11.93 12.94 0.17
N SER A 68 -13.26 13.09 0.27
CA SER A 68 -14.03 12.60 1.43
C SER A 68 -14.40 11.13 1.23
N TRP A 69 -14.21 10.32 2.26
CA TRP A 69 -14.49 8.88 2.28
C TRP A 69 -14.68 8.32 3.71
N PHE A 70 -14.39 9.11 4.73
CA PHE A 70 -14.38 8.67 6.14
C PHE A 70 -15.63 9.16 6.87
N ASP A 71 -16.75 8.86 6.23
CA ASP A 71 -18.12 9.26 6.53
C ASP A 71 -19.01 8.00 6.59
N GLU A 72 -20.32 8.22 6.70
CA GLU A 72 -21.36 7.19 6.66
C GLU A 72 -21.04 5.86 7.36
N ALA A 73 -21.04 4.74 6.63
CA ALA A 73 -20.84 3.40 7.16
C ALA A 73 -19.40 3.15 7.61
N VAL A 74 -18.40 3.71 6.92
CA VAL A 74 -16.98 3.62 7.33
C VAL A 74 -16.80 4.26 8.68
N ARG A 75 -17.32 5.48 8.84
CA ARG A 75 -17.27 6.23 10.09
C ARG A 75 -18.07 5.56 11.19
N SER A 76 -19.28 5.09 10.89
CA SER A 76 -20.12 4.38 11.85
C SER A 76 -19.46 3.07 12.35
N ALA A 77 -18.81 2.32 11.47
CA ALA A 77 -18.06 1.12 11.81
C ALA A 77 -16.85 1.44 12.71
N PHE A 78 -16.09 2.47 12.35
CA PHE A 78 -14.94 2.94 13.12
C PHE A 78 -15.36 3.44 14.52
N ASP A 79 -16.38 4.29 14.63
CA ASP A 79 -16.81 4.88 15.90
C ASP A 79 -17.30 3.80 16.87
N LYS A 80 -18.04 2.79 16.38
CA LYS A 80 -18.47 1.60 17.13
C LYS A 80 -17.34 0.67 17.55
N SER A 81 -16.16 0.74 16.93
CA SER A 81 -15.06 -0.18 17.19
C SER A 81 -14.29 0.19 18.45
N ASN A 82 -13.93 -0.81 19.25
CA ASN A 82 -13.18 -0.65 20.50
C ASN A 82 -11.68 -0.47 20.24
N GLU A 83 -11.15 -1.11 19.18
CA GLU A 83 -9.75 -1.07 18.78
C GLU A 83 -9.61 -0.96 17.26
N VAL A 84 -8.46 -0.48 16.81
CA VAL A 84 -8.08 -0.36 15.40
C VAL A 84 -6.89 -1.26 15.12
N VAL A 85 -6.93 -1.94 13.98
CA VAL A 85 -5.88 -2.85 13.53
C VAL A 85 -5.49 -2.49 12.11
N LEU A 86 -4.23 -2.14 11.90
CA LEU A 86 -3.66 -1.83 10.59
C LEU A 86 -2.83 -3.02 10.09
N GLU A 87 -2.29 -2.96 8.87
CA GLU A 87 -1.24 -3.90 8.47
C GLU A 87 -0.02 -3.77 9.40
N ILE A 88 0.49 -2.55 9.53
CA ILE A 88 1.50 -2.14 10.52
C ILE A 88 1.01 -0.88 11.24
N PRO A 89 1.31 -0.68 12.55
CA PRO A 89 1.10 0.61 13.19
C PRO A 89 2.02 1.66 12.54
N MET A 90 1.59 2.92 12.50
CA MET A 90 2.41 4.03 11.99
C MET A 90 3.73 4.14 12.77
N PRO A 91 4.90 3.91 12.15
CA PRO A 91 6.19 3.98 12.84
C PRO A 91 6.60 5.43 13.12
N THR A 92 7.53 5.62 14.06
CA THR A 92 8.27 6.87 14.17
C THR A 92 9.28 7.01 13.02
N GLN A 93 9.76 8.23 12.77
CA GLN A 93 10.77 8.48 11.75
C GLN A 93 12.07 7.69 12.01
N GLU A 94 12.46 7.55 13.27
CA GLU A 94 13.65 6.78 13.68
C GLU A 94 13.47 5.28 13.42
N GLN A 95 12.28 4.74 13.68
CA GLN A 95 11.95 3.34 13.38
C GLN A 95 11.96 3.08 11.87
N ALA A 96 11.36 3.97 11.08
CA ALA A 96 11.37 3.92 9.62
C ALA A 96 12.79 3.96 9.06
N GLN A 97 13.62 4.91 9.51
CA GLN A 97 15.01 5.04 9.08
C GLN A 97 15.85 3.81 9.47
N ALA A 98 15.66 3.27 10.68
CA ALA A 98 16.37 2.06 11.12
C ALA A 98 16.00 0.83 10.28
N ALA A 99 14.72 0.67 9.90
CA ALA A 99 14.28 -0.41 9.02
C ALA A 99 14.87 -0.30 7.60
N VAL A 100 14.90 0.91 7.02
CA VAL A 100 15.54 1.19 5.72
C VAL A 100 17.03 0.85 5.77
N MET A 101 17.76 1.37 6.77
CA MET A 101 19.20 1.09 6.92
C MET A 101 19.53 -0.39 7.11
N LYS A 102 18.59 -1.19 7.61
CA LYS A 102 18.77 -2.62 7.90
C LYS A 102 18.43 -3.54 6.72
N SER A 103 17.38 -3.24 5.97
CA SER A 103 16.76 -4.16 4.99
C SER A 103 16.65 -3.60 3.57
N ALA A 104 17.15 -2.38 3.32
CA ALA A 104 17.10 -1.75 2.00
C ALA A 104 18.40 -1.09 1.55
N VAL A 105 19.43 -1.03 2.42
CA VAL A 105 20.69 -0.33 2.16
C VAL A 105 21.85 -1.32 2.16
N ASN A 106 22.60 -1.34 1.06
CA ASN A 106 23.65 -2.30 0.78
C ASN A 106 24.99 -1.57 0.51
N VAL A 107 25.70 -1.20 1.58
CA VAL A 107 26.92 -0.36 1.51
C VAL A 107 28.18 -1.12 1.07
N THR A 108 28.13 -2.45 1.01
CA THR A 108 29.28 -3.31 0.64
C THR A 108 29.06 -4.10 -0.65
N GLY A 109 27.84 -4.09 -1.18
CA GLY A 109 27.46 -4.83 -2.39
C GLY A 109 27.83 -4.10 -3.69
N PRO A 110 27.57 -4.74 -4.85
CA PRO A 110 27.61 -4.06 -6.14
C PRO A 110 26.54 -2.97 -6.16
N LYS A 111 26.79 -1.92 -6.95
CA LYS A 111 25.83 -0.83 -7.12
C LYS A 111 24.53 -1.36 -7.73
N LEU A 112 23.41 -0.71 -7.41
CA LEU A 112 22.12 -1.08 -7.97
C LEU A 112 22.12 -1.09 -9.51
N SER A 113 22.74 -0.11 -10.17
CA SER A 113 22.88 -0.10 -11.64
C SER A 113 23.71 -1.26 -12.18
N GLU A 114 24.64 -1.81 -11.41
CA GLU A 114 25.45 -2.98 -11.77
C GLU A 114 24.63 -4.28 -11.69
N LYS A 115 23.66 -4.36 -10.76
CA LYS A 115 22.67 -5.46 -10.66
C LYS A 115 21.71 -5.51 -11.87
N LEU A 116 21.51 -4.41 -12.59
CA LEU A 116 20.60 -4.33 -13.73
C LEU A 116 21.22 -4.89 -15.03
N PRO A 117 20.43 -5.57 -15.88
CA PRO A 117 20.81 -5.88 -17.26
C PRO A 117 21.23 -4.61 -18.00
N GLU A 118 22.28 -4.70 -18.82
CA GLU A 118 22.87 -3.52 -19.48
C GLU A 118 21.86 -2.72 -20.29
N ALA A 119 20.92 -3.40 -20.98
CA ALA A 119 19.86 -2.78 -21.76
C ALA A 119 18.84 -1.97 -20.94
N GLU A 120 18.67 -2.26 -19.65
CA GLU A 120 17.71 -1.57 -18.75
C GLU A 120 18.36 -0.37 -18.02
N ARG A 121 19.70 -0.30 -17.98
CA ARG A 121 20.43 0.79 -17.30
C ARG A 121 20.09 2.20 -17.81
N PRO A 122 19.91 2.46 -19.12
CA PRO A 122 19.49 3.77 -19.62
C PRO A 122 18.08 4.16 -19.14
N ALA A 123 17.15 3.20 -19.07
CA ALA A 123 15.79 3.43 -18.61
C ALA A 123 15.76 3.75 -17.10
N TYR A 124 16.55 3.02 -16.31
CA TYR A 124 16.75 3.33 -14.89
C TYR A 124 17.37 4.73 -14.67
N ALA A 125 18.45 5.07 -15.37
CA ALA A 125 19.08 6.38 -15.26
C ALA A 125 18.10 7.52 -15.64
N LYS A 126 17.27 7.30 -16.66
CA LYS A 126 16.18 8.22 -17.02
C LYS A 126 15.13 8.32 -15.92
N ALA A 127 14.69 7.21 -15.32
CA ALA A 127 13.70 7.22 -14.24
C ALA A 127 14.19 8.00 -13.00
N VAL A 128 15.47 7.85 -12.62
CA VAL A 128 16.10 8.62 -11.54
C VAL A 128 16.10 10.12 -11.85
N ALA A 129 16.45 10.50 -13.08
CA ALA A 129 16.45 11.89 -13.53
C ALA A 129 15.03 12.50 -13.64
N ASP A 130 14.06 11.76 -14.19
CA ASP A 130 12.66 12.17 -14.29
C ASP A 130 12.01 12.32 -12.90
N ALA A 131 12.40 11.48 -11.94
CA ALA A 131 12.05 11.63 -10.52
C ALA A 131 12.70 12.86 -9.87
N GLY A 132 13.71 13.49 -10.50
CA GLY A 132 14.42 14.67 -9.99
C GLY A 132 15.48 14.33 -8.94
N LEU A 133 15.92 13.08 -8.91
CA LEU A 133 16.89 12.58 -7.94
C LEU A 133 18.32 12.81 -8.48
N PRO A 134 19.31 13.07 -7.61
CA PRO A 134 20.70 13.13 -8.04
C PRO A 134 21.16 11.81 -8.68
N ALA A 135 22.02 11.90 -9.70
CA ALA A 135 22.73 10.73 -10.21
C ALA A 135 23.52 10.07 -9.06
N GLY A 136 23.36 8.76 -8.88
CA GLY A 136 23.95 8.03 -7.76
C GLY A 136 23.03 7.82 -6.54
N ALA A 137 21.90 8.54 -6.44
CA ALA A 137 21.09 8.61 -5.22
C ALA A 137 20.52 7.25 -4.73
N LEU A 138 20.30 6.29 -5.63
CA LEU A 138 19.73 4.97 -5.32
C LEU A 138 20.76 3.83 -5.46
N GLU A 139 22.03 4.12 -5.75
CA GLU A 139 23.05 3.09 -6.09
C GLU A 139 23.46 2.19 -4.92
N GLN A 140 23.12 2.58 -3.69
CA GLN A 140 23.38 1.80 -2.47
C GLN A 140 22.09 1.22 -1.88
N LEU A 141 20.99 1.26 -2.63
CA LEU A 141 19.72 0.68 -2.24
C LEU A 141 19.53 -0.67 -2.95
N ASP A 142 18.75 -1.56 -2.35
CA ASP A 142 18.34 -2.78 -3.05
C ASP A 142 17.20 -2.50 -4.05
N PRO A 143 17.10 -3.24 -5.18
CA PRO A 143 16.23 -2.88 -6.30
C PRO A 143 14.76 -2.69 -5.93
N TRP A 144 14.27 -3.46 -4.95
CA TRP A 144 12.89 -3.35 -4.48
C TRP A 144 12.58 -1.99 -3.84
N PHE A 145 13.52 -1.42 -3.08
CA PHE A 145 13.32 -0.15 -2.38
C PHE A 145 13.51 1.05 -3.30
N ALA A 146 14.39 0.92 -4.31
CA ALA A 146 14.47 1.87 -5.41
C ALA A 146 13.15 1.92 -6.21
N ALA A 147 12.50 0.79 -6.47
CA ALA A 147 11.20 0.73 -7.14
C ALA A 147 10.10 1.46 -6.35
N SER A 148 10.03 1.20 -5.04
CA SER A 148 9.14 1.91 -4.11
C SER A 148 9.41 3.42 -4.08
N THR A 149 10.67 3.83 -4.03
CA THR A 149 11.08 5.24 -4.00
C THR A 149 10.72 5.97 -5.30
N LEU A 150 11.03 5.39 -6.46
CA LEU A 150 10.71 5.99 -7.77
C LEU A 150 9.19 6.14 -7.96
N THR A 151 8.41 5.15 -7.52
CA THR A 151 6.94 5.21 -7.54
C THR A 151 6.43 6.36 -6.69
N LEU A 152 6.84 6.44 -5.42
CA LEU A 152 6.36 7.47 -4.50
C LEU A 152 6.65 8.89 -5.03
N VAL A 153 7.90 9.14 -5.44
CA VAL A 153 8.30 10.46 -5.96
C VAL A 153 7.53 10.82 -7.23
N THR A 154 7.25 9.84 -8.09
CA THR A 154 6.44 10.05 -9.31
C THR A 154 4.99 10.41 -8.97
N LEU A 155 4.38 9.70 -8.02
CA LEU A 155 3.01 9.98 -7.58
C LEU A 155 2.92 11.34 -6.85
N GLN A 156 3.92 11.70 -6.03
CA GLN A 156 3.99 13.02 -5.39
C GLN A 156 4.07 14.17 -6.39
N LYS A 157 4.84 14.02 -7.48
CA LYS A 157 4.83 14.98 -8.60
C LYS A 157 3.48 15.10 -9.31
N GLN A 158 2.60 14.11 -9.16
CA GLN A 158 1.24 14.07 -9.72
C GLN A 158 0.16 14.49 -8.69
N GLY A 159 0.56 15.05 -7.54
CA GLY A 159 -0.34 15.59 -6.52
C GLY A 159 -0.88 14.59 -5.50
N TYR A 160 -0.40 13.34 -5.54
CA TYR A 160 -0.69 12.34 -4.52
C TYR A 160 0.17 12.54 -3.28
N ASP A 161 -0.35 12.22 -2.10
CA ASP A 161 0.32 12.44 -0.84
C ASP A 161 0.12 11.25 0.12
N PRO A 162 1.19 10.61 0.63
CA PRO A 162 1.08 9.58 1.66
C PRO A 162 0.51 10.12 2.99
N ALA A 163 0.66 11.42 3.30
CA ALA A 163 0.02 12.01 4.47
C ALA A 163 -1.51 12.14 4.32
N SER A 164 -2.02 12.09 3.08
CA SER A 164 -3.44 12.03 2.74
C SER A 164 -3.97 10.59 2.61
N GLY A 165 -3.11 9.57 2.76
CA GLY A 165 -3.49 8.15 2.69
C GLY A 165 -4.49 7.72 3.77
N ALA A 166 -5.26 6.67 3.50
CA ALA A 166 -6.38 6.30 4.36
C ALA A 166 -5.96 5.87 5.78
N GLU A 167 -4.81 5.20 5.91
CA GLU A 167 -4.21 4.79 7.19
C GLU A 167 -3.86 5.97 8.09
N GLN A 168 -3.45 7.11 7.51
CA GLN A 168 -3.13 8.31 8.27
C GLN A 168 -4.38 8.89 8.92
N ALA A 169 -5.47 9.04 8.17
CA ALA A 169 -6.74 9.53 8.71
C ALA A 169 -7.30 8.60 9.79
N ILE A 170 -7.26 7.27 9.57
CA ILE A 170 -7.67 6.26 10.55
C ILE A 170 -6.80 6.34 11.82
N SER A 171 -5.48 6.44 11.67
CA SER A 171 -4.55 6.54 12.81
C SER A 171 -4.75 7.81 13.63
N GLN A 172 -4.94 8.95 12.95
CA GLN A 172 -5.21 10.24 13.60
C GLN A 172 -6.56 10.23 14.33
N ALA A 173 -7.61 9.69 13.70
CA ALA A 173 -8.92 9.53 14.33
C ALA A 173 -8.88 8.55 15.52
N ALA A 174 -8.11 7.45 15.42
CA ALA A 174 -7.97 6.47 16.50
C ALA A 174 -7.30 7.10 17.72
N LYS A 175 -6.20 7.84 17.50
CA LYS A 175 -5.50 8.62 18.52
C LYS A 175 -6.41 9.67 19.16
N ALA A 176 -7.18 10.41 18.37
CA ALA A 176 -8.12 11.42 18.87
C ALA A 176 -9.27 10.80 19.69
N ALA A 177 -9.74 9.61 19.32
CA ALA A 177 -10.80 8.87 20.02
C ALA A 177 -10.28 7.98 21.17
N GLY A 178 -8.97 7.98 21.47
CA GLY A 178 -8.37 7.12 22.49
C GLY A 178 -8.46 5.61 22.20
N LYS A 179 -8.69 5.21 20.95
CA LYS A 179 -8.76 3.81 20.54
C LYS A 179 -7.34 3.24 20.41
N PRO A 180 -7.01 2.08 21.00
CA PRO A 180 -5.73 1.43 20.78
C PRO A 180 -5.56 1.05 19.31
N VAL A 181 -4.35 1.26 18.78
CA VAL A 181 -3.94 0.92 17.41
C VAL A 181 -2.90 -0.20 17.48
N THR A 182 -3.12 -1.28 16.73
CA THR A 182 -2.20 -2.43 16.63
C THR A 182 -1.98 -2.83 15.17
N GLY A 183 -1.05 -3.74 14.91
CA GLY A 183 -0.74 -4.26 13.58
C GLY A 183 -1.03 -5.74 13.43
N LEU A 184 -1.36 -6.17 12.21
CA LEU A 184 -1.35 -7.58 11.81
C LEU A 184 0.08 -8.10 11.59
N GLU A 185 1.00 -7.18 11.29
CA GLU A 185 2.41 -7.41 10.95
C GLU A 185 3.31 -6.38 11.67
N THR A 186 4.62 -6.60 11.65
CA THR A 186 5.62 -5.60 12.07
C THR A 186 6.28 -4.91 10.87
N LEU A 187 6.95 -3.79 11.12
CA LEU A 187 7.72 -3.08 10.10
C LEU A 187 8.78 -3.98 9.46
N GLU A 188 9.51 -4.74 10.27
CA GLU A 188 10.54 -5.68 9.81
C GLU A 188 9.95 -6.83 8.99
N GLN A 189 8.70 -7.24 9.28
CA GLN A 189 8.01 -8.25 8.47
C GLN A 189 7.66 -7.70 7.09
N GLN A 190 7.10 -6.47 7.01
CA GLN A 190 6.81 -5.84 5.71
C GLN A 190 8.05 -5.63 4.86
N PHE A 191 9.13 -5.09 5.45
CA PHE A 191 10.43 -4.96 4.76
C PHE A 191 10.95 -6.33 4.33
N GLY A 192 10.90 -7.32 5.24
CA GLY A 192 11.31 -8.69 4.99
C GLY A 192 10.58 -9.37 3.82
N PHE A 193 9.35 -9.00 3.50
CA PHE A 193 8.63 -9.54 2.33
C PHE A 193 9.21 -9.09 0.99
N PHE A 194 9.87 -7.93 0.94
CA PHE A 194 10.57 -7.48 -0.26
C PHE A 194 12.07 -7.86 -0.24
N ASP A 195 12.71 -7.73 0.92
CA ASP A 195 14.12 -8.08 1.17
C ASP A 195 14.40 -9.58 0.94
N SER A 196 13.45 -10.47 1.28
CA SER A 196 13.57 -11.91 1.03
C SER A 196 13.25 -12.38 -0.40
N LEU A 197 12.88 -11.47 -1.32
CA LEU A 197 12.74 -11.80 -2.73
C LEU A 197 14.11 -12.10 -3.34
N SER A 198 14.17 -13.06 -4.26
CA SER A 198 15.39 -13.32 -5.04
C SER A 198 15.88 -12.07 -5.77
N ASP A 199 17.21 -11.89 -5.92
CA ASP A 199 17.80 -10.76 -6.66
C ASP A 199 17.13 -10.57 -8.04
N ALA A 200 16.86 -11.67 -8.75
CA ALA A 200 16.16 -11.66 -10.03
C ALA A 200 14.72 -11.13 -9.92
N ALA A 201 13.96 -11.49 -8.88
CA ALA A 201 12.63 -10.96 -8.62
C ALA A 201 12.67 -9.48 -8.21
N GLN A 202 13.67 -9.04 -7.45
CA GLN A 202 13.85 -7.61 -7.11
C GLN A 202 14.24 -6.77 -8.33
N VAL A 203 15.15 -7.27 -9.18
CA VAL A 203 15.53 -6.61 -10.45
C VAL A 203 14.32 -6.53 -11.38
N THR A 204 13.56 -7.62 -11.52
CA THR A 204 12.29 -7.61 -12.27
C THR A 204 11.31 -6.59 -11.67
N PHE A 205 11.22 -6.52 -10.33
CA PHE A 205 10.35 -5.56 -9.65
C PHE A 205 10.67 -4.11 -10.02
N LEU A 206 11.96 -3.77 -10.06
CA LEU A 206 12.42 -2.45 -10.47
C LEU A 206 12.23 -2.17 -11.97
N THR A 207 12.64 -3.09 -12.86
CA THR A 207 12.59 -2.86 -14.31
C THR A 207 11.17 -2.71 -14.83
N GLU A 208 10.21 -3.49 -14.30
CA GLU A 208 8.81 -3.34 -14.67
C GLU A 208 8.19 -2.07 -14.07
N THR A 209 8.51 -1.72 -12.81
CA THR A 209 8.11 -0.43 -12.22
C THR A 209 8.55 0.75 -13.08
N ILE A 210 9.80 0.76 -13.57
CA ILE A 210 10.34 1.80 -14.47
C ILE A 210 9.52 1.94 -15.75
N LYS A 211 9.04 0.83 -16.32
CA LYS A 211 8.19 0.82 -17.54
C LYS A 211 6.81 1.42 -17.28
N GLU A 212 6.30 1.36 -16.05
CA GLU A 212 4.99 1.91 -15.65
C GLU A 212 5.00 3.38 -15.25
N LEU A 213 6.12 3.93 -14.75
CA LEU A 213 6.21 5.30 -14.25
C LEU A 213 5.54 6.36 -15.17
N PRO A 214 5.67 6.32 -16.52
CA PRO A 214 4.99 7.28 -17.40
C PRO A 214 3.46 7.25 -17.32
N THR A 215 2.88 6.11 -16.92
CA THR A 215 1.42 5.88 -16.79
C THR A 215 0.96 5.79 -15.33
N ALA A 216 1.86 6.03 -14.37
CA ALA A 216 1.61 5.84 -12.95
C ALA A 216 0.34 6.57 -12.46
N GLY A 217 0.21 7.85 -12.81
CA GLY A 217 -0.93 8.70 -12.45
C GLY A 217 -2.26 8.15 -12.94
N GLN A 218 -2.32 7.73 -14.22
CA GLN A 218 -3.53 7.15 -14.81
C GLN A 218 -3.92 5.84 -14.12
N SER A 219 -2.93 5.01 -13.74
CA SER A 219 -3.15 3.77 -13.00
C SER A 219 -3.69 4.01 -11.59
N ILE A 220 -3.12 4.96 -10.83
CA ILE A 220 -3.63 5.27 -9.48
C ILE A 220 -4.96 6.04 -9.53
N ASP A 221 -5.17 6.94 -10.50
CA ASP A 221 -6.45 7.62 -10.71
C ASP A 221 -7.56 6.59 -10.98
N LYS A 222 -7.32 5.58 -11.83
CA LYS A 222 -8.26 4.47 -12.06
C LYS A 222 -8.53 3.66 -10.79
N MET A 223 -7.49 3.32 -10.01
CA MET A 223 -7.66 2.56 -8.77
C MET A 223 -8.44 3.35 -7.71
N VAL A 224 -8.16 4.65 -7.53
CA VAL A 224 -8.92 5.53 -6.64
C VAL A 224 -10.37 5.68 -7.10
N ASP A 225 -10.61 5.78 -8.41
CA ASP A 225 -11.95 5.89 -8.99
C ASP A 225 -12.79 4.59 -8.85
N GLN A 226 -12.14 3.43 -8.81
CA GLN A 226 -12.78 2.14 -8.50
C GLN A 226 -13.00 1.95 -6.99
N TRP A 227 -11.99 2.30 -6.19
CA TRP A 227 -12.05 2.27 -4.74
C TRP A 227 -13.16 3.16 -4.19
N ARG A 228 -13.27 4.41 -4.66
CA ARG A 228 -14.28 5.38 -4.19
C ARG A 228 -15.73 5.01 -4.54
N ARG A 229 -15.94 4.18 -5.56
CA ARG A 229 -17.27 3.62 -5.89
C ARG A 229 -17.55 2.30 -5.16
N GLY A 230 -16.62 1.87 -4.30
CA GLY A 230 -16.72 0.60 -3.60
C GLY A 230 -16.82 -0.59 -4.54
N ASP A 231 -16.11 -0.58 -5.67
CA ASP A 231 -16.09 -1.67 -6.65
C ASP A 231 -14.83 -2.53 -6.49
N PRO A 232 -14.85 -3.54 -5.57
CA PRO A 232 -13.69 -4.39 -5.32
C PRO A 232 -13.42 -5.36 -6.46
N ASP A 233 -14.37 -5.60 -7.37
CA ASP A 233 -14.18 -6.54 -8.47
C ASP A 233 -13.49 -5.84 -9.65
N ALA A 234 -13.87 -4.60 -9.97
CA ALA A 234 -13.13 -3.77 -10.93
C ALA A 234 -11.77 -3.32 -10.37
N LEU A 235 -11.68 -3.02 -9.07
CA LEU A 235 -10.39 -2.76 -8.41
C LEU A 235 -9.52 -4.03 -8.41
N ALA A 236 -10.09 -5.20 -8.15
CA ALA A 236 -9.39 -6.48 -8.30
C ALA A 236 -8.94 -6.72 -9.74
N ALA A 237 -9.74 -6.37 -10.75
CA ALA A 237 -9.32 -6.46 -12.13
C ALA A 237 -8.07 -5.59 -12.35
N THR A 238 -8.14 -4.29 -12.05
CA THR A 238 -6.99 -3.39 -12.17
C THR A 238 -5.77 -3.83 -11.35
N MET A 239 -5.94 -4.35 -10.13
CA MET A 239 -4.80 -4.76 -9.29
C MET A 239 -4.25 -6.14 -9.64
N ASN A 240 -5.09 -7.09 -10.06
CA ASN A 240 -4.76 -8.52 -10.17
C ASN A 240 -4.70 -9.07 -11.60
N GLU A 241 -5.28 -8.41 -12.62
CA GLU A 241 -5.31 -8.89 -14.03
C GLU A 241 -3.93 -9.22 -14.58
N GLU A 242 -2.90 -8.56 -14.04
CA GLU A 242 -1.56 -8.60 -14.60
C GLU A 242 -0.56 -9.35 -13.66
N MET A 243 -0.92 -9.74 -12.43
CA MET A 243 -0.02 -10.41 -11.46
C MET A 243 0.50 -11.82 -11.86
N THR A 244 0.31 -12.23 -13.10
CA THR A 244 0.78 -13.50 -13.67
C THR A 244 2.29 -13.53 -13.96
N VAL A 245 2.96 -12.38 -14.07
CA VAL A 245 4.40 -12.30 -14.44
C VAL A 245 5.35 -12.63 -13.28
N SER A 246 4.94 -12.50 -12.02
CA SER A 246 5.72 -12.99 -10.88
C SER A 246 4.85 -13.68 -9.82
N PRO A 247 4.72 -15.02 -9.91
CA PRO A 247 4.05 -15.83 -8.89
C PRO A 247 4.68 -15.71 -7.49
N GLU A 248 5.99 -15.43 -7.41
CA GLU A 248 6.69 -15.19 -6.13
C GLU A 248 6.19 -13.91 -5.46
N LEU A 249 6.18 -12.77 -6.19
CA LEU A 249 5.66 -11.50 -5.68
C LEU A 249 4.19 -11.63 -5.26
N LYS A 250 3.34 -12.29 -6.08
CA LYS A 250 1.94 -12.54 -5.72
C LYS A 250 1.79 -13.36 -4.44
N ARG A 251 2.61 -14.40 -4.28
CA ARG A 251 2.57 -15.26 -3.09
C ARG A 251 2.95 -14.49 -1.84
N VAL A 252 4.10 -13.82 -1.88
CA VAL A 252 4.70 -13.15 -0.72
C VAL A 252 3.95 -11.88 -0.32
N LEU A 253 3.54 -11.05 -1.30
CA LEU A 253 2.90 -9.75 -1.04
C LEU A 253 1.38 -9.78 -0.90
N LEU A 254 0.69 -10.86 -1.31
CA LEU A 254 -0.75 -11.04 -1.09
C LEU A 254 -1.10 -12.35 -0.38
N THR A 255 -0.91 -13.52 -1.02
CA THR A 255 -1.64 -14.72 -0.59
C THR A 255 -1.21 -15.25 0.77
N ASP A 256 0.09 -15.18 1.07
CA ASP A 256 0.62 -15.65 2.36
C ASP A 256 0.25 -14.67 3.49
N ARG A 257 0.15 -13.38 3.18
CA ARG A 257 -0.34 -12.33 4.10
C ARG A 257 -1.83 -12.54 4.40
N ASN A 258 -2.66 -12.67 3.36
CA ASN A 258 -4.09 -12.96 3.49
C ASN A 258 -4.38 -14.23 4.32
N ALA A 259 -3.58 -15.29 4.13
CA ALA A 259 -3.70 -16.52 4.92
C ALA A 259 -3.36 -16.30 6.41
N ARG A 260 -2.29 -15.55 6.72
CA ARG A 260 -1.94 -15.21 8.12
C ARG A 260 -3.01 -14.32 8.76
N TRP A 261 -3.53 -13.34 8.04
CA TRP A 261 -4.56 -12.42 8.55
C TRP A 261 -5.90 -13.10 8.75
N ALA A 262 -6.31 -14.03 7.87
CA ALA A 262 -7.50 -14.85 8.09
C ALA A 262 -7.37 -15.73 9.35
N LYS A 263 -6.18 -16.26 9.64
CA LYS A 263 -5.91 -16.95 10.91
C LYS A 263 -5.98 -15.99 12.11
N TRP A 264 -5.38 -14.80 12.00
CA TRP A 264 -5.47 -13.78 13.05
C TRP A 264 -6.93 -13.39 13.34
N ILE A 265 -7.75 -13.24 12.30
CA ILE A 265 -9.19 -12.95 12.43
C ILE A 265 -9.91 -14.11 13.14
N GLU A 266 -9.63 -15.37 12.81
CA GLU A 266 -10.22 -16.53 13.51
C GLU A 266 -9.86 -16.54 15.01
N GLU A 267 -8.60 -16.28 15.36
CA GLU A 267 -8.19 -16.17 16.75
C GLU A 267 -8.80 -14.92 17.43
N ARG A 268 -8.99 -13.82 16.69
CA ARG A 268 -9.63 -12.60 17.20
C ARG A 268 -11.12 -12.79 17.46
N MET A 269 -11.83 -13.61 16.67
CA MET A 269 -13.25 -13.92 16.90
C MET A 269 -13.51 -14.62 18.24
N LYS A 270 -12.49 -15.21 18.89
CA LYS A 270 -12.62 -15.86 20.20
C LYS A 270 -12.68 -14.88 21.39
N ARG A 271 -12.66 -13.56 21.14
CA ARG A 271 -12.67 -12.50 22.15
C ARG A 271 -13.80 -11.51 21.85
N PRO A 272 -14.77 -11.28 22.76
CA PRO A 272 -15.86 -10.32 22.54
C PRO A 272 -15.37 -8.91 22.14
N GLY A 273 -16.23 -8.16 21.46
CA GLY A 273 -16.03 -6.74 21.14
C GLY A 273 -16.00 -6.41 19.64
N THR A 274 -15.78 -5.14 19.33
CA THR A 274 -15.83 -4.61 17.97
C THR A 274 -14.46 -4.12 17.52
N VAL A 275 -14.03 -4.50 16.31
CA VAL A 275 -12.70 -4.19 15.75
C VAL A 275 -12.83 -3.52 14.39
N PHE A 276 -12.05 -2.47 14.16
CA PHE A 276 -11.88 -1.88 12.83
C PHE A 276 -10.53 -2.32 12.25
N VAL A 277 -10.54 -3.27 11.32
CA VAL A 277 -9.34 -3.71 10.59
C VAL A 277 -9.26 -2.93 9.29
N ALA A 278 -8.14 -2.26 9.04
CA ALA A 278 -7.87 -1.52 7.81
C ALA A 278 -6.59 -2.04 7.15
N VAL A 279 -6.71 -2.51 5.90
CA VAL A 279 -5.60 -3.10 5.13
C VAL A 279 -5.71 -2.67 3.66
N GLY A 280 -4.61 -2.67 2.93
CA GLY A 280 -4.54 -2.23 1.54
C GLY A 280 -5.62 -2.91 0.69
N ALA A 281 -6.37 -2.14 -0.09
CA ALA A 281 -7.61 -2.62 -0.72
C ALA A 281 -7.42 -3.87 -1.61
N GLY A 282 -6.23 -4.08 -2.19
CA GLY A 282 -5.87 -5.29 -2.92
C GLY A 282 -5.97 -6.59 -2.11
N HIS A 283 -5.81 -6.54 -0.79
CA HIS A 283 -6.00 -7.70 0.10
C HIS A 283 -7.47 -8.10 0.26
N LEU A 284 -8.39 -7.16 0.02
CA LEU A 284 -9.84 -7.36 0.13
C LEU A 284 -10.55 -7.45 -1.24
N ALA A 285 -9.79 -7.42 -2.34
CA ALA A 285 -10.30 -7.36 -3.70
C ALA A 285 -10.13 -8.69 -4.43
N GLY A 286 -11.22 -9.22 -5.00
CA GLY A 286 -11.20 -10.38 -5.89
C GLY A 286 -10.82 -11.72 -5.25
N SER A 287 -10.33 -12.64 -6.09
CA SER A 287 -10.05 -14.03 -5.70
C SER A 287 -8.75 -14.19 -4.91
N GLY A 288 -8.80 -14.97 -3.84
CA GLY A 288 -7.68 -15.15 -2.91
C GLY A 288 -7.53 -14.01 -1.89
N SER A 289 -8.52 -13.13 -1.80
CA SER A 289 -8.66 -12.10 -0.76
C SER A 289 -8.78 -12.68 0.65
N VAL A 290 -8.67 -11.83 1.68
CA VAL A 290 -8.89 -12.23 3.09
C VAL A 290 -10.26 -12.91 3.27
N GLN A 291 -11.29 -12.41 2.59
CA GLN A 291 -12.65 -12.95 2.62
C GLN A 291 -12.73 -14.38 2.06
N ASP A 292 -11.90 -14.72 1.06
CA ASP A 292 -11.76 -16.09 0.57
C ASP A 292 -10.99 -16.98 1.56
N ALA A 293 -9.91 -16.47 2.15
CA ALA A 293 -9.12 -17.20 3.13
C ALA A 293 -9.92 -17.54 4.40
N LEU A 294 -10.82 -16.66 4.84
CA LEU A 294 -11.73 -16.87 5.98
C LEU A 294 -12.68 -18.07 5.82
N LYS A 295 -13.02 -18.47 4.58
CA LYS A 295 -13.88 -19.63 4.31
C LYS A 295 -13.31 -20.93 4.89
N ARG A 296 -11.97 -21.04 4.98
CA ARG A 296 -11.26 -22.19 5.59
C ARG A 296 -11.59 -22.35 7.08
N TYR A 297 -11.90 -21.25 7.75
CA TYR A 297 -12.26 -21.19 9.17
C TYR A 297 -13.79 -21.20 9.39
N LYS A 298 -14.59 -21.44 8.35
CA LYS A 298 -16.06 -21.33 8.34
C LYS A 298 -16.58 -19.93 8.71
N LEU A 299 -15.71 -18.91 8.67
CA LEU A 299 -16.08 -17.51 8.86
C LEU A 299 -16.50 -16.90 7.52
N ARG A 300 -17.50 -16.02 7.56
CA ARG A 300 -18.04 -15.33 6.39
C ARG A 300 -17.98 -13.82 6.58
N ALA A 301 -17.19 -13.15 5.74
CA ALA A 301 -17.31 -11.73 5.53
C ALA A 301 -18.55 -11.43 4.67
N THR A 302 -19.34 -10.42 5.04
CA THR A 302 -20.44 -9.89 4.23
C THR A 302 -20.21 -8.42 3.93
N ARG A 303 -20.51 -7.99 2.70
CA ARG A 303 -20.40 -6.59 2.28
C ARG A 303 -21.40 -5.74 3.09
N VAL A 304 -20.93 -4.66 3.70
CA VAL A 304 -21.78 -3.61 4.24
C VAL A 304 -22.29 -2.81 3.05
N LYS A 305 -23.62 -2.66 2.98
CA LYS A 305 -24.27 -1.80 1.99
C LYS A 305 -24.60 -0.47 2.63
N TYR A 306 -24.16 0.57 1.96
CA TYR A 306 -24.52 1.97 2.04
C TYR A 306 -24.49 2.46 0.59
#